data_AF-A0A7W1S3I5-F1
#
_entry.id   AF-A0A7W1S3I5-F1
#
_cell.length_a   1.000
_cell.length_b   1.000
_cell.length_c   1.000
_cell.angle_alpha   90.00
_cell.angle_beta   90.00
_cell.angle_gamma   90.00
#
_symmetry.space_group_name_H-M   'P 1'
#
loop_
_entity.id
_entity.type
_entity.pdbx_description
1 polymer ?
#
loop_
_entity_poly.entity_id
_entity_poly.type
_entity_poly.pdbx_seq_one_letter_code
_entity_poly.pdbx_strand_id
1 'polypeptide(L)'
;MSDHICPRCQFVNAKQSPVCIECGQLLTDDLDATRPLTSPNTRNRIHTLVFQIGDDQLSISLKMAERLILGRQANHMADRPDLDLGRFKAAEHGISRIHATLECNEAGVYLMDLGSRNGTYVNGQTLAAFSPCYLNHGDVLRFGKLTVTLALIIEENGDNRYATSTHARSKTGKLEESIRLLRV
;
A
#
# COMPACT_ATOMS: atom_id res chain seq x y z
N MET A 1 11.79 1.51 48.38
CA MET A 1 11.26 1.67 47.00
C MET A 1 9.97 2.45 47.15
N SER A 2 9.93 3.72 46.72
CA SER A 2 8.89 4.69 47.11
C SER A 2 7.74 4.78 46.08
N ASP A 3 6.50 4.55 46.48
CA ASP A 3 5.34 4.58 45.58
C ASP A 3 4.99 6.00 45.07
N HIS A 4 4.27 6.10 43.93
CA HIS A 4 3.86 7.38 43.33
C HIS A 4 2.37 7.64 43.59
N ILE A 5 2.05 8.79 44.17
CA ILE A 5 0.68 9.15 44.56
C ILE A 5 0.04 10.00 43.46
N CYS A 6 -1.14 9.60 43.00
CA CYS A 6 -1.87 10.33 41.98
C CYS A 6 -2.31 11.72 42.51
N PRO A 7 -1.99 12.84 41.81
CA PRO A 7 -2.37 14.17 42.27
C PRO A 7 -3.88 14.44 42.16
N ARG A 8 -4.62 13.63 41.39
CA ARG A 8 -6.06 13.82 41.13
C ARG A 8 -6.96 13.07 42.10
N CYS A 9 -6.69 11.79 42.34
CA CYS A 9 -7.52 10.93 43.19
C CYS A 9 -6.82 10.41 44.44
N GLN A 10 -5.52 10.71 44.60
CA GLN A 10 -4.69 10.27 45.73
C GLN A 10 -4.42 8.76 45.80
N PHE A 11 -4.81 7.99 44.77
CA PHE A 11 -4.45 6.58 44.68
C PHE A 11 -2.94 6.35 44.59
N VAL A 12 -2.46 5.32 45.28
CA VAL A 12 -1.04 4.93 45.29
C VAL A 12 -0.77 3.99 44.12
N ASN A 13 0.03 4.44 43.17
CA ASN A 13 0.38 3.71 41.96
C ASN A 13 1.84 3.23 42.04
N ALA A 14 2.14 2.16 41.29
CA ALA A 14 3.50 1.69 41.11
C ALA A 14 4.36 2.79 40.44
N LYS A 15 5.64 2.91 40.82
CA LYS A 15 6.57 3.96 40.35
C LYS A 15 6.60 4.20 38.84
N GLN A 16 6.43 3.15 38.04
CA GLN A 16 6.52 3.21 36.57
C GLN A 16 5.15 3.31 35.89
N SER A 17 4.05 3.40 36.65
CA SER A 17 2.73 3.48 36.06
C SER A 17 2.58 4.85 35.37
N PRO A 18 2.46 4.91 34.03
CA PRO A 18 2.35 6.18 33.32
C PRO A 18 0.99 6.85 33.58
N VAL A 19 0.01 6.04 34.03
CA VAL A 19 -1.37 6.43 34.28
C VAL A 19 -1.85 5.88 35.62
N CYS A 20 -2.73 6.62 36.28
CA CYS A 20 -3.40 6.18 37.49
C CYS A 20 -4.44 5.10 37.16
N ILE A 21 -4.38 3.95 37.82
CA ILE A 21 -5.30 2.84 37.55
C ILE A 21 -6.74 3.19 37.91
N GLU A 22 -6.93 3.99 38.98
CA GLU A 22 -8.26 4.26 39.50
C GLU A 22 -9.01 5.36 38.74
N CYS A 23 -8.33 6.45 38.33
CA CYS A 23 -8.99 7.61 37.71
C CYS A 23 -8.51 7.95 36.30
N GLY A 24 -7.50 7.25 35.77
CA GLY A 24 -6.96 7.50 34.42
C GLY A 24 -6.07 8.75 34.28
N GLN A 25 -5.72 9.44 35.36
CA GLN A 25 -4.81 10.60 35.32
C GLN A 25 -3.39 10.19 34.94
N LEU A 26 -2.76 10.87 33.98
CA LEU A 26 -1.33 10.72 33.68
C LEU A 26 -0.48 11.12 34.90
N LEU A 27 0.50 10.27 35.22
CA LEU A 27 1.35 10.41 36.40
C LEU A 27 2.79 10.81 36.06
N THR A 28 3.14 10.77 34.78
CA THR A 28 4.46 11.13 34.25
C THR A 28 4.33 12.40 33.41
N ASP A 29 5.25 13.35 33.60
CA ASP A 29 5.39 14.57 32.77
C ASP A 29 6.11 14.31 31.44
N ASP A 30 6.47 13.06 31.14
CA ASP A 30 6.99 12.64 29.84
C ASP A 30 5.87 12.70 28.79
N LEU A 31 5.70 13.90 28.23
CA LEU A 31 4.94 14.22 27.02
C LEU A 31 5.54 13.57 25.75
N ASP A 32 6.13 12.39 25.86
CA ASP A 32 6.57 11.56 24.72
C ASP A 32 5.60 10.38 24.48
N ALA A 33 4.39 10.46 25.05
CA ALA A 33 3.28 9.56 24.74
C ALA A 33 2.64 9.92 23.38
N THR A 34 3.38 9.54 22.33
CA THR A 34 2.99 9.05 20.99
C THR A 34 4.11 9.39 20.03
N ARG A 35 5.34 8.94 20.34
CA ARG A 35 6.27 8.69 19.24
C ARG A 35 5.59 7.63 18.35
N PRO A 36 5.25 7.93 17.08
CA PRO A 36 4.78 6.90 16.19
C PRO A 36 5.81 5.77 16.22
N LEU A 37 5.34 4.52 16.06
CA LEU A 37 6.19 3.41 15.64
C LEU A 37 6.68 3.67 14.20
N THR A 38 7.33 4.80 13.95
CA THR A 38 8.30 4.88 12.88
C THR A 38 9.49 4.11 13.37
N SER A 39 9.51 2.81 13.06
CA SER A 39 10.74 2.04 12.98
C SER A 39 11.81 2.95 12.36
N PRO A 40 12.99 3.10 12.98
CA PRO A 40 14.02 4.05 12.54
C PRO A 40 14.69 3.66 11.20
N ASN A 41 14.00 2.93 10.33
CA ASN A 41 14.53 2.50 9.06
C ASN A 41 13.46 2.25 7.98
N THR A 42 12.42 3.08 7.90
CA THR A 42 11.67 3.17 6.64
C THR A 42 12.60 3.85 5.64
N ARG A 43 13.38 3.04 4.91
CA ARG A 43 14.04 3.51 3.68
C ARG A 43 12.97 4.28 2.91
N ASN A 44 13.19 5.58 2.69
CA ASN A 44 12.22 6.44 2.01
C ASN A 44 12.20 6.03 0.54
N ARG A 45 11.49 4.93 0.27
CA ARG A 45 11.34 4.30 -1.03
C ARG A 45 10.05 4.76 -1.62
N ILE A 46 10.16 5.47 -2.73
CA ILE A 46 9.01 5.90 -3.50
C ILE A 46 8.90 4.94 -4.68
N HIS A 47 7.76 4.27 -4.79
CA HIS A 47 7.45 3.40 -5.92
C HIS A 47 6.57 4.20 -6.88
N THR A 48 7.13 4.58 -8.02
CA THR A 48 6.41 5.26 -9.09
C THR A 48 5.94 4.22 -10.09
N LEU A 49 4.62 4.05 -10.18
CA LEU A 49 3.95 3.25 -11.19
C LEU A 49 3.61 4.16 -12.36
N VAL A 50 4.13 3.83 -13.53
CA VAL A 50 3.80 4.47 -14.78
C VAL A 50 2.88 3.54 -15.56
N PHE A 51 1.63 3.95 -15.73
CA PHE A 51 0.61 3.26 -16.50
C PHE A 51 0.62 3.81 -17.92
N GLN A 52 1.08 3.01 -18.88
CA GLN A 52 0.98 3.30 -20.29
C GLN A 52 -0.35 2.77 -20.84
N ILE A 53 -1.19 3.65 -21.37
CA ILE A 53 -2.56 3.36 -21.82
C ILE A 53 -2.72 3.86 -23.26
N GLY A 54 -2.41 3.01 -24.23
CA GLY A 54 -2.28 3.46 -25.63
C GLY A 54 -1.16 4.48 -25.76
N ASP A 55 -1.49 5.68 -26.24
CA ASP A 55 -0.56 6.80 -26.37
C ASP A 55 -0.49 7.67 -25.10
N ASP A 56 -1.41 7.49 -24.16
CA ASP A 56 -1.47 8.24 -22.90
C ASP A 56 -0.62 7.58 -21.81
N GLN A 57 -0.15 8.40 -20.86
CA GLN A 57 0.59 7.96 -19.67
C GLN A 57 -0.04 8.51 -18.39
N LEU A 58 -0.09 7.69 -17.35
CA LEU A 58 -0.52 8.06 -15.99
C LEU A 58 0.53 7.62 -14.97
N SER A 59 1.09 8.56 -14.22
CA SER A 59 2.08 8.27 -13.17
C SER A 59 1.44 8.36 -11.78
N ILE A 60 1.71 7.37 -10.94
CA ILE A 60 1.20 7.23 -9.58
C ILE A 60 2.39 6.93 -8.68
N SER A 61 2.51 7.62 -7.54
CA SER A 61 3.57 7.34 -6.57
C SER A 61 2.97 6.75 -5.30
N LEU A 62 3.57 5.66 -4.82
CA LEU A 62 3.21 4.97 -3.59
C LEU A 62 4.42 4.89 -2.65
N LYS A 63 4.20 5.27 -1.41
CA LYS A 63 5.12 5.02 -0.28
C LYS A 63 4.69 3.78 0.48
N MET A 64 5.58 3.30 1.35
CA MET A 64 5.29 2.15 2.20
C MET A 64 4.02 2.37 3.03
N ALA A 65 3.17 1.35 3.11
CA ALA A 65 1.86 1.35 3.76
C ALA A 65 0.81 2.29 3.14
N GLU A 66 1.07 2.92 2.00
CA GLU A 66 0.04 3.62 1.23
C GLU A 66 -0.82 2.63 0.43
N ARG A 67 -2.09 3.00 0.31
CA ARG A 67 -3.13 2.27 -0.41
C ARG A 67 -3.87 3.24 -1.32
N LEU A 68 -4.05 2.85 -2.57
CA LEU A 68 -4.82 3.58 -3.56
C LEU A 68 -5.89 2.68 -4.16
N ILE A 69 -7.13 3.11 -4.08
CA ILE A 69 -8.27 2.48 -4.71
C ILE A 69 -8.41 3.03 -6.13
N LEU A 70 -8.38 2.15 -7.12
CA LEU A 70 -8.64 2.48 -8.51
C LEU A 70 -10.05 2.07 -8.94
N GLY A 71 -10.64 2.90 -9.80
CA GLY A 71 -11.95 2.62 -10.34
C GLY A 71 -12.45 3.75 -11.24
N ARG A 72 -13.77 3.91 -11.29
CA ARG A 72 -14.39 5.02 -12.01
C ARG A 72 -15.23 5.88 -11.08
N GLN A 73 -15.19 7.18 -11.27
CA GLN A 73 -16.08 8.07 -10.54
C GLN A 73 -17.55 7.77 -10.87
N ALA A 74 -18.39 7.86 -9.84
CA ALA A 74 -19.84 7.93 -9.95
C ALA A 74 -20.35 9.26 -9.40
N ASN A 75 -21.60 9.59 -9.69
CA ASN A 75 -22.24 10.84 -9.24
C ASN A 75 -22.44 10.91 -7.71
N HIS A 76 -22.13 9.84 -6.97
CA HIS A 76 -22.31 9.75 -5.53
C HIS A 76 -20.96 9.85 -4.79
N MET A 77 -20.90 10.68 -3.75
CA MET A 77 -19.66 11.03 -3.03
C MET A 77 -19.05 9.84 -2.27
N ALA A 78 -19.87 8.87 -1.83
CA ALA A 78 -19.43 7.76 -1.00
C ALA A 78 -18.56 6.69 -1.72
N ASP A 79 -18.62 6.61 -3.06
CA ASP A 79 -17.90 5.59 -3.85
C ASP A 79 -16.79 6.19 -4.72
N ARG A 80 -16.14 7.25 -4.24
CA ARG A 80 -15.06 7.91 -5.01
C ARG A 80 -13.76 7.09 -4.90
N PRO A 81 -13.20 6.60 -6.02
CA PRO A 81 -11.87 6.00 -6.00
C PRO A 81 -10.81 7.09 -5.80
N ASP A 82 -9.66 6.70 -5.23
CA ASP A 82 -8.48 7.57 -5.14
C ASP A 82 -7.90 7.86 -6.53
N LEU A 83 -7.96 6.86 -7.41
CA LEU A 83 -7.55 6.95 -8.80
C LEU A 83 -8.74 6.72 -9.75
N ASP A 84 -9.29 7.83 -10.27
CA ASP A 84 -10.33 7.78 -11.29
C ASP A 84 -9.75 7.55 -12.70
N LEU A 85 -10.15 6.44 -13.30
CA LEU A 85 -9.81 6.07 -14.67
C LEU A 85 -10.83 6.57 -15.70
N GLY A 86 -11.79 7.41 -15.29
CA GLY A 86 -12.86 7.95 -16.14
C GLY A 86 -12.38 8.55 -17.46
N ARG A 87 -11.25 9.27 -17.44
CA ARG A 87 -10.61 9.85 -18.65
C ARG A 87 -10.21 8.80 -19.70
N PHE A 88 -10.02 7.54 -19.29
CA PHE A 88 -9.71 6.41 -20.17
C PHE A 88 -10.95 5.56 -20.47
N LYS A 89 -12.12 6.20 -20.56
CA LYS A 89 -13.41 5.55 -20.87
C LYS A 89 -13.73 4.37 -19.95
N ALA A 90 -13.42 4.51 -18.66
CA ALA A 90 -13.55 3.43 -17.67
C ALA A 90 -14.93 2.74 -17.67
N ALA A 91 -16.02 3.49 -17.88
CA ALA A 91 -17.37 2.91 -17.95
C ALA A 91 -17.55 1.98 -19.17
N GLU A 92 -17.04 2.37 -20.34
CA GLU A 92 -17.11 1.59 -21.59
C GLU A 92 -16.23 0.33 -21.50
N HIS A 93 -15.08 0.45 -20.82
CA HIS A 93 -14.22 -0.69 -20.52
C HIS A 93 -14.77 -1.59 -19.40
N GLY A 94 -15.88 -1.21 -18.78
CA GLY A 94 -16.53 -2.01 -17.76
C GLY A 94 -15.79 -2.02 -16.41
N ILE A 95 -15.04 -0.98 -16.10
CA ILE A 95 -14.39 -0.79 -14.81
C ILE A 95 -15.46 -0.44 -13.75
N SER A 96 -15.29 -1.01 -12.57
CA SER A 96 -16.18 -0.80 -11.42
C SER A 96 -15.91 0.56 -10.78
N ARG A 97 -16.85 1.06 -9.98
CA ARG A 97 -16.63 2.29 -9.18
C ARG A 97 -15.45 2.14 -8.23
N ILE A 98 -15.44 1.01 -7.53
CA ILE A 98 -14.36 0.48 -6.72
C ILE A 98 -13.96 -0.83 -7.39
N HIS A 99 -12.77 -0.90 -8.00
CA HIS A 99 -12.41 -2.02 -8.88
C HIS A 99 -11.25 -2.83 -8.30
N ALA A 100 -10.15 -2.17 -7.96
CA ALA A 100 -8.98 -2.83 -7.39
C ALA A 100 -8.23 -1.87 -6.45
N THR A 101 -7.26 -2.38 -5.69
CA THR A 101 -6.31 -1.56 -4.94
C THR A 101 -4.89 -1.80 -5.37
N LEU A 102 -4.11 -0.73 -5.36
CA LEU A 102 -2.66 -0.76 -5.38
C LEU A 102 -2.15 -0.42 -3.99
N GLU A 103 -1.30 -1.28 -3.47
CA GLU A 103 -0.77 -1.16 -2.11
C GLU A 103 0.73 -1.43 -2.12
N CYS A 104 1.46 -0.75 -1.23
CA CYS A 104 2.90 -0.96 -1.09
C CYS A 104 3.23 -1.47 0.31
N ASN A 105 3.93 -2.59 0.39
CA ASN A 105 4.48 -3.13 1.63
C ASN A 105 6.01 -3.34 1.50
N GLU A 106 6.62 -4.03 2.46
CA GLU A 106 8.07 -4.30 2.46
C GLU A 106 8.52 -5.16 1.26
N ALA A 107 7.64 -6.04 0.78
CA ALA A 107 7.89 -6.89 -0.38
C ALA A 107 7.67 -6.14 -1.71
N GLY A 108 7.08 -4.95 -1.72
CA GLY A 108 6.91 -4.12 -2.91
C GLY A 108 5.46 -3.73 -3.16
N VAL A 109 5.17 -3.40 -4.42
CA VAL A 109 3.83 -2.99 -4.86
C VAL A 109 3.04 -4.21 -5.29
N TYR A 110 1.80 -4.31 -4.83
CA TYR A 110 0.87 -5.36 -5.24
C TYR A 110 -0.49 -4.80 -5.62
N LEU A 111 -1.18 -5.55 -6.48
CA LEU A 111 -2.52 -5.29 -6.96
C LEU A 111 -3.49 -6.30 -6.35
N MET A 112 -4.69 -5.84 -6.00
CA MET A 112 -5.75 -6.71 -5.49
C MET A 112 -7.10 -6.33 -6.12
N ASP A 113 -7.79 -7.29 -6.75
CA ASP A 113 -9.16 -7.06 -7.22
C ASP A 113 -10.14 -7.00 -6.05
N LEU A 114 -11.03 -6.00 -6.04
CA LEU A 114 -11.99 -5.76 -4.95
C LEU A 114 -13.38 -6.37 -5.23
N GLY A 115 -13.44 -7.51 -5.91
CA GLY A 115 -14.70 -8.13 -6.32
C GLY A 115 -15.33 -7.40 -7.50
N SER A 116 -14.49 -7.02 -8.47
CA SER A 116 -14.96 -6.25 -9.62
C SER A 116 -15.88 -7.08 -10.53
N ARG A 117 -16.81 -6.42 -11.23
CA ARG A 117 -17.80 -7.12 -12.07
C ARG A 117 -17.18 -7.85 -13.27
N ASN A 118 -16.13 -7.27 -13.85
CA ASN A 118 -15.50 -7.76 -15.08
C ASN A 118 -14.09 -8.30 -14.87
N GLY A 119 -13.65 -8.40 -13.60
CA GLY A 119 -12.36 -8.94 -13.21
C GLY A 119 -11.18 -8.02 -13.51
N THR A 120 -10.07 -8.39 -12.87
CA THR A 120 -8.72 -7.83 -13.08
C THR A 120 -7.79 -8.93 -13.55
N TYR A 121 -6.87 -8.60 -14.46
CA TYR A 121 -5.91 -9.54 -15.02
C TYR A 121 -4.49 -8.99 -14.95
N VAL A 122 -3.52 -9.87 -14.74
CA VAL A 122 -2.09 -9.58 -14.82
C VAL A 122 -1.47 -10.57 -15.81
N ASN A 123 -0.81 -10.05 -16.85
CA ASN A 123 -0.19 -10.84 -17.91
C ASN A 123 -1.15 -11.89 -18.54
N GLY A 124 -2.41 -11.49 -18.72
CA GLY A 124 -3.46 -12.34 -19.28
C GLY A 124 -4.11 -13.33 -18.31
N GLN A 125 -3.58 -13.49 -17.10
CA GLN A 125 -4.14 -14.36 -16.07
C GLN A 125 -5.12 -13.59 -15.19
N THR A 126 -6.27 -14.19 -14.87
CA THR A 126 -7.26 -13.57 -13.97
C THR A 126 -6.76 -13.58 -12.54
N LEU A 127 -6.95 -12.46 -11.84
CA LEU A 127 -6.74 -12.41 -10.39
C LEU A 127 -7.98 -12.95 -9.67
N ALA A 128 -7.75 -13.70 -8.59
CA ALA A 128 -8.79 -14.01 -7.64
C ALA A 128 -9.13 -12.75 -6.82
N ALA A 129 -10.42 -12.49 -6.62
CA ALA A 129 -10.85 -11.36 -5.81
C ALA A 129 -10.26 -11.46 -4.39
N PHE A 130 -9.85 -10.31 -3.85
CA PHE A 130 -9.24 -10.14 -2.53
C PHE A 130 -7.93 -10.92 -2.30
N SER A 131 -7.28 -11.36 -3.38
CA SER A 131 -5.96 -12.00 -3.33
C SER A 131 -4.88 -11.05 -3.86
N PRO A 132 -3.78 -10.83 -3.12
CA PRO A 132 -2.72 -9.94 -3.57
C PRO A 132 -1.89 -10.57 -4.70
N CYS A 133 -1.55 -9.76 -5.70
CA CYS A 133 -0.64 -10.12 -6.78
C CYS A 133 0.46 -9.06 -6.88
N TYR A 134 1.71 -9.44 -6.58
CA TYR A 134 2.85 -8.54 -6.66
C TYR A 134 3.19 -8.17 -8.10
N LEU A 135 3.42 -6.88 -8.31
CA LEU A 135 3.66 -6.29 -9.62
C LEU A 135 5.15 -6.15 -9.90
N ASN A 136 5.50 -6.28 -11.17
CA ASN A 136 6.83 -6.12 -11.71
C ASN A 136 6.86 -5.06 -12.82
N HIS A 137 8.04 -4.48 -13.03
CA HIS A 137 8.27 -3.68 -14.23
C HIS A 137 7.98 -4.52 -15.49
N GLY A 138 7.23 -3.94 -16.42
CA GLY A 138 6.84 -4.56 -17.68
C GLY A 138 5.52 -5.33 -17.64
N ASP A 139 4.88 -5.49 -16.47
CA ASP A 139 3.63 -6.24 -16.37
C ASP A 139 2.51 -5.59 -17.20
N VAL A 140 1.69 -6.41 -17.83
CA VAL A 140 0.47 -5.97 -18.53
C VAL A 140 -0.72 -6.19 -17.62
N LEU A 141 -1.30 -5.10 -17.15
CA LEU A 141 -2.49 -5.09 -16.30
C LEU A 141 -3.72 -4.89 -17.15
N ARG A 142 -4.83 -5.54 -16.79
CA ARG A 142 -6.12 -5.30 -17.44
C ARG A 142 -7.24 -5.20 -16.43
N PHE A 143 -7.97 -4.08 -16.47
CA PHE A 143 -9.12 -3.79 -15.62
C PHE A 143 -10.38 -3.81 -16.47
N GLY A 144 -11.22 -4.83 -16.32
CA GLY A 144 -12.27 -5.12 -17.31
C GLY A 144 -11.67 -5.27 -18.72
N LYS A 145 -11.93 -4.30 -19.61
CA LYS A 145 -11.38 -4.26 -20.98
C LYS A 145 -10.25 -3.26 -21.16
N LEU A 146 -9.90 -2.46 -20.15
CA LEU A 146 -8.83 -1.48 -20.26
C LEU A 146 -7.48 -2.16 -20.01
N THR A 147 -6.58 -2.12 -20.99
CA THR A 147 -5.24 -2.73 -20.89
C THR A 147 -4.20 -1.65 -20.65
N VAL A 148 -3.27 -1.92 -19.76
CA VAL A 148 -2.23 -1.00 -19.31
C VAL A 148 -0.89 -1.73 -19.26
N THR A 149 0.17 -1.14 -19.79
CA THR A 149 1.53 -1.63 -19.56
C THR A 149 2.15 -0.85 -18.40
N LEU A 150 2.68 -1.57 -17.42
CA LEU A 150 3.28 -1.01 -16.22
C LEU A 150 4.79 -0.82 -16.41
N ALA A 151 5.27 0.39 -16.18
CA ALA A 151 6.66 0.62 -15.80
C ALA A 151 6.73 0.94 -14.30
N LEU A 152 7.40 0.07 -13.54
CA LEU A 152 7.58 0.23 -12.10
C LEU A 152 8.99 0.74 -11.78
N ILE A 153 9.05 1.92 -11.18
CA ILE A 153 10.26 2.70 -10.90
C ILE A 153 10.37 2.85 -9.38
N ILE A 154 11.54 2.55 -8.81
CA ILE A 154 11.81 2.64 -7.37
C ILE A 154 12.91 3.65 -7.14
N GLU A 155 12.59 4.71 -6.42
CA GLU A 155 13.55 5.71 -5.97
C GLU A 155 13.93 5.43 -4.51
N GLU A 156 15.22 5.26 -4.24
CA GLU A 156 15.76 5.04 -2.89
C GLU A 156 16.97 5.95 -2.69
N ASN A 157 16.88 6.90 -1.74
CA ASN A 157 17.96 7.84 -1.42
C ASN A 157 18.52 8.63 -2.64
N GLY A 158 17.68 8.93 -3.64
CA GLY A 158 18.07 9.71 -4.84
C GLY A 158 18.59 8.89 -6.02
N ASP A 159 18.69 7.56 -5.90
CA ASP A 159 19.02 6.64 -7.01
C ASP A 159 17.74 6.05 -7.61
N ASN A 160 17.59 6.11 -8.94
CA ASN A 160 16.44 5.55 -9.65
C ASN A 160 16.70 4.13 -10.17
N ARG A 161 15.82 3.16 -9.88
CA ARG A 161 16.00 1.73 -10.23
C ARG A 161 14.69 1.07 -10.66
N TYR A 162 14.75 0.08 -11.56
CA TYR A 162 13.57 -0.71 -11.94
C TYR A 162 13.36 -1.91 -11.01
N ALA A 163 12.10 -2.19 -10.67
CA ALA A 163 11.71 -3.35 -9.86
C ALA A 163 11.52 -4.59 -10.73
N THR A 164 12.34 -5.63 -10.52
CA THR A 164 12.12 -6.94 -11.17
C THR A 164 12.12 -8.06 -10.13
N SER A 165 11.09 -8.90 -10.09
CA SER A 165 11.18 -10.16 -9.35
C SER A 165 11.87 -11.21 -10.23
N THR A 166 12.98 -11.77 -9.75
CA THR A 166 13.54 -12.98 -10.38
C THR A 166 12.79 -14.19 -9.83
N HIS A 167 11.95 -14.82 -10.65
CA HIS A 167 11.35 -16.11 -10.33
C HIS A 167 12.41 -17.22 -10.39
N ALA A 168 13.01 -17.56 -9.24
CA ALA A 168 13.82 -18.77 -9.11
C ALA A 168 12.95 -19.92 -8.62
N ARG A 169 12.65 -20.87 -9.51
CA ARG A 169 11.89 -22.09 -9.19
C ARG A 169 12.77 -23.03 -8.34
N SER A 170 12.53 -23.10 -7.02
CA SER A 170 13.16 -24.10 -6.14
C SER A 170 12.27 -25.35 -5.99
N LYS A 171 12.88 -26.53 -6.07
CA LYS A 171 12.25 -27.86 -5.97
C LYS A 171 11.83 -28.27 -4.54
N THR A 172 11.77 -27.32 -3.60
CA THR A 172 11.35 -27.55 -2.23
C THR A 172 10.44 -26.39 -1.80
N GLY A 173 9.23 -26.70 -1.33
CA GLY A 173 8.15 -25.76 -1.04
C GLY A 173 8.45 -24.75 0.07
N LYS A 174 9.27 -23.75 -0.24
CA LYS A 174 9.38 -22.49 0.49
C LYS A 174 9.50 -21.39 -0.57
N LEU A 175 8.44 -20.59 -0.74
CA LEU A 175 8.50 -19.38 -1.56
C LEU A 175 9.43 -18.41 -0.83
N GLU A 176 10.63 -18.21 -1.36
CA GLU A 176 11.42 -17.03 -1.03
C GLU A 176 11.42 -16.13 -2.26
N GLU A 177 10.57 -15.11 -2.21
CA GLU A 177 10.47 -14.05 -3.22
C GLU A 177 11.64 -13.08 -3.01
N SER A 178 12.48 -12.93 -4.04
CA SER A 178 13.58 -11.96 -4.04
C SER A 178 13.41 -11.00 -5.20
N ILE A 179 13.08 -9.74 -4.90
CA ILE A 179 13.11 -8.65 -5.87
C ILE A 179 14.57 -8.26 -6.13
N ARG A 180 15.01 -8.36 -7.39
CA ARG A 180 16.27 -7.77 -7.85
C ARG A 180 15.98 -6.42 -8.49
N LEU A 181 16.73 -5.41 -8.07
CA LEU A 181 16.69 -4.07 -8.66
C LEU A 181 17.73 -3.99 -9.77
N LEU A 182 17.32 -3.61 -10.98
CA LEU A 182 18.24 -3.34 -12.07
C LEU A 182 18.57 -1.84 -12.09
N ARG A 183 19.86 -1.52 -12.19
CA ARG A 183 20.37 -0.14 -12.28
C ARG A 183 20.25 0.35 -13.73
N VAL A 184 19.86 1.62 -13.90
CA VAL A 184 19.93 2.34 -15.19
C VAL A 184 21.38 2.66 -15.52
#